data_AF-K9LJE0-F1
#
_entry.id   AF-K9LJE0-F1
#
_cell.length_a   1.000
_cell.length_b   1.000
_cell.length_c   1.000
_cell.angle_alpha   90.00
_cell.angle_beta   90.00
_cell.angle_gamma   90.00
#
_symmetry.space_group_name_H-M   'P 1'
#
loop_
_entity.id
_entity.type
_entity.pdbx_description
1 polymer ?
#
loop_
_entity_poly.entity_id
_entity_poly.type
_entity_poly.pdbx_seq_one_letter_code
_entity_poly.pdbx_strand_id
1 'polypeptide(L)'
;HRDWEAYDISIHGTVYQVNKWDPTQFDLTKKLADADYVGPTCQYCHMRGGHHNVQRLSTVYTSMGMSNADRGAPLWKEKRDTWASVCDDCHSPRFARENLQAMDEA
;
A
#
# COMPACT_ATOMS: atom_id res chain seq x y z
N HIS A 1 5.44 -16.09 -3.05
CA HIS A 1 5.37 -14.65 -2.75
C HIS A 1 4.61 -14.54 -1.43
N ARG A 2 5.26 -14.08 -0.35
CA ARG A 2 4.68 -14.05 1.01
C ARG A 2 3.88 -12.76 1.24
N ASP A 3 3.00 -12.43 0.30
CA ASP A 3 2.34 -11.12 0.28
C ASP A 3 1.30 -11.00 1.40
N TRP A 4 0.51 -12.08 1.61
CA TRP A 4 -0.45 -12.15 2.70
C TRP A 4 0.25 -12.14 4.05
N GLU A 5 1.27 -12.98 4.23
CA GLU A 5 1.94 -13.13 5.52
C GLU A 5 2.67 -11.85 5.92
N ALA A 6 3.30 -11.15 4.98
CA ALA A 6 3.93 -9.86 5.23
C ALA A 6 2.90 -8.78 5.61
N TYR A 7 1.74 -8.76 4.97
CA TYR A 7 0.65 -7.87 5.36
C TYR A 7 0.08 -8.23 6.74
N ASP A 8 -0.34 -9.49 6.93
CA ASP A 8 -1.09 -9.96 8.09
C ASP A 8 -0.32 -9.76 9.41
N ILE A 9 1.00 -9.95 9.38
CA ILE A 9 1.86 -9.76 10.56
C ILE A 9 2.40 -8.34 10.72
N SER A 10 2.22 -7.46 9.73
CA SER A 10 2.57 -6.05 9.86
C SER A 10 1.63 -5.32 10.83
N ILE A 11 1.95 -4.06 11.16
CA ILE A 11 1.02 -3.21 11.93
C ILE A 11 -0.29 -2.99 11.14
N HIS A 12 -0.26 -2.89 9.81
CA HIS A 12 -1.49 -2.80 9.00
C HIS A 12 -2.36 -4.05 9.17
N GLY A 13 -1.76 -5.23 9.10
CA GLY A 13 -2.46 -6.50 9.30
C GLY A 13 -2.98 -6.65 10.74
N THR A 14 -2.21 -6.23 11.73
CA THR A 14 -2.64 -6.20 13.14
C THR A 14 -3.86 -5.30 13.33
N VAL A 15 -3.81 -4.07 12.81
CA VAL A 15 -4.95 -3.12 12.84
C VAL A 15 -6.17 -3.73 12.16
N TYR A 16 -5.99 -4.37 11.00
CA TYR A 16 -7.07 -5.05 10.30
C TYR A 16 -7.66 -6.20 11.13
N GLN A 17 -6.84 -7.14 11.63
CA GLN A 17 -7.33 -8.31 12.37
C GLN A 17 -8.12 -7.92 13.63
N VAL A 18 -7.66 -6.88 14.34
CA VAL A 18 -8.31 -6.39 15.56
C VAL A 18 -9.64 -5.67 15.26
N ASN A 19 -9.74 -4.95 14.14
CA ASN A 19 -10.85 -4.02 13.90
C ASN A 19 -11.80 -4.41 12.75
N LYS A 20 -11.49 -5.42 11.92
CA LYS A 20 -12.27 -5.75 10.70
C LYS A 20 -13.75 -6.07 10.92
N TRP A 21 -14.17 -6.37 12.15
CA TRP A 21 -15.56 -6.65 12.51
C TRP A 21 -16.28 -5.46 13.16
N ASP A 22 -15.57 -4.37 13.44
CA ASP A 22 -16.17 -3.11 13.90
C ASP A 22 -16.50 -2.24 12.67
N PRO A 23 -17.79 -2.04 12.34
CA PRO A 23 -18.18 -1.24 11.17
C PRO A 23 -17.83 0.25 11.31
N THR A 24 -17.50 0.73 12.51
CA THR A 24 -16.99 2.10 12.70
C THR A 24 -15.52 2.24 12.28
N GLN A 25 -14.80 1.13 12.19
CA GLN A 25 -13.40 1.06 11.79
C GLN A 25 -13.24 0.56 10.35
N PHE A 26 -14.08 -0.40 9.94
CA PHE A 26 -14.11 -1.02 8.62
C PHE A 26 -15.55 -1.22 8.12
N ASP A 27 -16.11 -0.20 7.46
CA ASP A 27 -17.38 -0.32 6.75
C ASP A 27 -17.18 -0.90 5.34
N LEU A 28 -17.30 -2.21 5.21
CA LEU A 28 -17.13 -2.92 3.93
C LEU A 28 -18.31 -2.73 2.95
N THR A 29 -19.34 -1.97 3.33
CA THR A 29 -20.45 -1.63 2.40
C THR A 29 -20.09 -0.45 1.49
N LYS A 30 -19.09 0.36 1.87
CA LYS A 30 -18.60 1.49 1.08
C LYS A 30 -17.83 1.03 -0.16
N LYS A 31 -17.93 1.79 -1.24
CA LYS A 31 -17.05 1.63 -2.40
C LYS A 31 -15.63 2.02 -2.01
N LEU A 32 -14.63 1.43 -2.69
CA LEU A 32 -13.22 1.77 -2.44
C LEU A 32 -12.86 3.24 -2.71
N ALA A 33 -13.65 3.96 -3.51
CA ALA A 33 -13.48 5.40 -3.69
C ALA A 33 -13.90 6.22 -2.46
N ASP A 34 -14.77 5.65 -1.62
CA ASP A 34 -15.34 6.28 -0.43
C ASP A 34 -14.84 5.60 0.87
N ALA A 35 -13.87 4.69 0.75
CA ALA A 35 -13.33 3.94 1.88
C ALA A 35 -12.50 4.86 2.79
N ASP A 36 -12.83 4.84 4.08
CA ASP A 36 -12.26 5.68 5.14
C ASP A 36 -11.82 4.85 6.34
N TYR A 37 -11.26 3.67 6.06
CA TYR A 37 -10.86 2.70 7.08
C TYR A 37 -9.74 3.23 7.98
N VAL A 38 -9.72 2.77 9.24
CA VAL A 38 -8.64 3.09 10.19
C VAL A 38 -7.27 2.54 9.78
N GLY A 39 -7.25 1.50 8.93
CA GLY A 39 -6.04 0.93 8.36
C GLY A 39 -6.27 0.41 6.94
N PRO A 40 -5.21 0.29 6.13
CA PRO A 40 -5.36 -0.09 4.73
C PRO A 40 -5.68 -1.58 4.58
N THR A 41 -6.40 -1.93 3.52
CA THR A 41 -6.54 -3.31 3.01
C THR A 41 -5.75 -3.50 1.72
N CYS A 42 -5.63 -4.74 1.23
CA CYS A 42 -5.02 -5.03 -0.07
C CYS A 42 -5.64 -4.17 -1.19
N GLN A 43 -6.97 -4.08 -1.18
CA GLN A 43 -7.77 -3.35 -2.16
C GLN A 43 -7.60 -1.84 -2.03
N TYR A 44 -7.47 -1.33 -0.80
CA TYR A 44 -7.25 0.10 -0.56
C TYR A 44 -6.01 0.61 -1.30
N CYS A 45 -4.92 -0.16 -1.23
CA CYS A 45 -3.66 0.17 -1.89
C CYS A 45 -3.67 -0.21 -3.38
N HIS A 46 -3.94 -1.47 -3.72
CA HIS A 46 -3.73 -1.98 -5.09
C HIS A 46 -4.91 -1.77 -6.04
N MET A 47 -6.11 -1.58 -5.51
CA MET A 47 -7.34 -1.30 -6.26
C MET A 47 -7.85 0.11 -5.96
N ARG A 48 -6.93 1.06 -5.81
CA ARG A 48 -7.23 2.46 -5.43
C ARG A 48 -8.40 3.03 -6.24
N GLY A 49 -9.40 3.57 -5.54
CA GLY A 49 -10.63 4.10 -6.15
C GLY A 49 -11.53 3.06 -6.82
N GLY A 50 -11.28 1.76 -6.63
CA GLY A 50 -12.02 0.66 -7.28
C GLY A 50 -11.48 0.23 -8.64
N HIS A 51 -10.27 0.65 -9.02
CA HIS A 51 -9.69 0.27 -10.31
C HIS A 51 -9.30 -1.22 -10.35
N HIS A 52 -9.68 -1.93 -11.42
CA HIS A 52 -9.50 -3.39 -11.52
C HIS A 52 -8.14 -3.83 -12.11
N ASN A 53 -7.37 -2.93 -12.72
CA ASN A 53 -5.94 -3.19 -12.96
C ASN A 53 -5.17 -3.05 -11.64
N VAL A 54 -5.02 -4.17 -10.93
CA VAL A 54 -4.30 -4.25 -9.63
C VAL A 54 -2.82 -3.89 -9.72
N GLN A 55 -2.24 -3.92 -10.92
CA GLN A 55 -0.84 -3.52 -11.15
C GLN A 55 -0.68 -2.05 -11.49
N ARG A 56 -1.77 -1.27 -11.58
CA ARG A 56 -1.73 0.14 -12.04
C ARG A 56 -0.72 1.01 -11.29
N LEU A 57 -0.55 0.79 -9.99
CA LEU A 57 0.41 1.55 -9.17
C LEU A 57 1.82 0.98 -9.19
N SER A 58 2.07 -0.19 -9.78
CA SER A 58 3.39 -0.82 -9.74
C SER A 58 4.47 0.08 -10.35
N THR A 59 5.61 0.20 -9.66
CA THR A 59 6.76 0.95 -10.19
C THR A 59 7.28 0.32 -11.47
N VAL A 60 7.66 -0.95 -11.39
CA VAL A 60 8.21 -1.73 -12.51
C VAL A 60 8.09 -3.22 -12.22
N TYR A 61 7.84 -4.03 -13.24
CA TYR A 61 7.80 -5.48 -13.11
C TYR A 61 9.21 -6.02 -12.87
N THR A 62 9.39 -6.81 -11.82
CA THR A 62 10.70 -7.27 -11.32
C THR A 62 10.77 -8.79 -11.18
N SER A 63 10.02 -9.52 -12.00
CA SER A 63 9.99 -10.99 -12.00
C SER A 63 9.76 -11.56 -10.58
N MET A 64 8.65 -11.17 -9.95
CA MET A 64 8.33 -11.54 -8.55
C MET A 64 9.38 -11.07 -7.51
N GLY A 65 10.09 -9.97 -7.79
CA GLY A 65 11.14 -9.44 -6.93
C GLY A 65 12.48 -10.17 -7.07
N MET A 66 12.63 -11.13 -7.99
CA MET A 66 13.91 -11.81 -8.25
C MET A 66 14.88 -10.94 -9.04
N SER A 67 14.39 -9.96 -9.80
CA SER A 67 15.21 -8.96 -10.48
C SER A 67 15.28 -7.68 -9.64
N ASN A 68 16.49 -7.18 -9.41
CA ASN A 68 16.70 -5.97 -8.61
C ASN A 68 16.40 -4.70 -9.41
N ALA A 69 15.76 -3.75 -8.74
CA ALA A 69 15.57 -2.39 -9.22
C ALA A 69 15.45 -1.47 -8.00
N ASP A 70 16.29 -0.43 -7.95
CA ASP A 70 16.12 0.69 -7.03
C ASP A 70 14.87 1.48 -7.47
N ARG A 71 13.78 1.38 -6.71
CA ARG A 71 12.51 2.06 -7.03
C ARG A 71 12.46 3.48 -6.45
N GLY A 72 13.46 3.88 -5.65
CA GLY A 72 13.66 5.22 -5.12
C GLY A 72 14.52 6.12 -6.01
N ALA A 73 15.22 5.53 -6.99
CA ALA A 73 16.00 6.26 -7.99
C ALA A 73 15.19 7.36 -8.69
N PRO A 74 15.83 8.48 -9.11
CA PRO A 74 15.17 9.58 -9.79
C PRO A 74 14.34 9.18 -11.02
N LEU A 75 14.74 8.09 -11.71
CA LEU A 75 14.01 7.51 -12.84
C LEU A 75 12.55 7.16 -12.50
N TRP A 76 12.28 6.74 -11.27
CA TRP A 76 10.97 6.26 -10.83
C TRP A 76 10.24 7.24 -9.91
N LYS A 77 10.74 8.49 -9.81
CA LYS A 77 10.25 9.49 -8.86
C LYS A 77 8.73 9.66 -8.90
N GLU A 78 8.13 9.83 -10.07
CA GLU A 78 6.67 10.03 -10.19
C GLU A 78 5.87 8.83 -9.71
N LYS A 79 6.37 7.61 -9.99
CA LYS A 79 5.72 6.38 -9.51
C LYS A 79 5.86 6.20 -8.01
N ARG A 80 7.03 6.55 -7.45
CA ARG A 80 7.25 6.59 -6.00
C ARG A 80 6.36 7.62 -5.32
N ASP A 81 6.21 8.81 -5.91
CA ASP A 81 5.32 9.85 -5.40
C ASP A 81 3.84 9.41 -5.46
N THR A 82 3.45 8.65 -6.48
CA THR A 82 2.10 8.07 -6.55
C THR A 82 1.86 7.07 -5.40
N TRP A 83 2.85 6.24 -5.05
CA TRP A 83 2.75 5.38 -3.86
C TRP A 83 2.69 6.18 -2.56
N ALA A 84 3.54 7.21 -2.42
CA ALA A 84 3.51 8.08 -1.26
C ALA A 84 2.12 8.72 -1.07
N SER A 85 1.45 9.14 -2.16
CA SER A 85 0.10 9.70 -2.10
C SER A 85 -0.99 8.73 -1.61
N VAL A 86 -0.76 7.41 -1.68
CA VAL A 86 -1.65 6.41 -1.06
C VAL A 86 -1.42 6.38 0.45
N CYS A 87 -0.16 6.48 0.88
CA CYS A 87 0.21 6.51 2.29
C CYS A 87 -0.20 7.83 2.98
N ASP A 88 -0.29 8.92 2.21
CA ASP A 88 -0.62 10.27 2.68
C ASP A 88 -2.02 10.38 3.28
N ASP A 89 -2.91 9.41 3.04
CA ASP A 89 -4.23 9.37 3.67
C ASP A 89 -4.15 9.23 5.20
N CYS A 90 -3.08 8.63 5.73
CA CYS A 90 -2.93 8.32 7.16
C CYS A 90 -1.56 8.69 7.74
N HIS A 91 -0.55 8.96 6.90
CA HIS A 91 0.81 9.26 7.33
C HIS A 91 1.31 10.58 6.73
N SER A 92 2.33 11.15 7.37
CA SER A 92 3.04 12.28 6.75
C SER A 92 3.80 11.81 5.50
N PRO A 93 3.93 12.65 4.45
CA PRO A 93 4.65 12.28 3.23
C PRO A 93 6.12 11.92 3.46
N ARG A 94 6.74 12.47 4.51
CA ARG A 94 8.12 12.14 4.89
C ARG A 94 8.21 10.71 5.41
N PHE A 95 7.36 10.35 6.36
CA PHE A 95 7.33 9.00 6.95
C PHE A 95 7.13 7.94 5.87
N ALA A 96 6.17 8.15 4.97
CA ALA A 96 5.90 7.22 3.87
C ALA A 96 7.11 7.05 2.93
N ARG A 97 7.73 8.15 2.51
CA ARG A 97 8.89 8.11 1.60
C ARG A 97 10.11 7.44 2.22
N GLU A 98 10.44 7.78 3.47
CA GLU A 98 11.59 7.20 4.17
C GLU A 98 11.39 5.69 4.39
N ASN A 99 10.18 5.24 4.74
CA ASN A 99 9.91 3.80 4.89
C ASN A 99 9.96 3.04 3.56
N LEU A 100 9.51 3.66 2.45
CA LEU A 100 9.66 3.08 1.10
C LEU A 100 11.11 3.08 0.62
N GLN A 101 11.93 4.04 1.04
CA GLN A 101 13.36 4.05 0.76
C GLN A 101 14.07 2.91 1.49
N ALA A 102 13.72 2.64 2.75
CA ALA A 102 14.28 1.50 3.49
C ALA A 102 14.01 0.15 2.79
N MET A 103 12.89 0.01 2.06
CA MET A 103 12.62 -1.16 1.21
C MET A 103 13.56 -1.24 0.00
N ASP A 104 14.02 -0.11 -0.56
CA ASP A 104 14.96 -0.12 -1.69
C ASP A 104 16.39 -0.50 -1.27
N GLU A 105 16.74 -0.23 -0.01
CA GLU A 105 18.07 -0.49 0.57
C GLU A 105 18.24 -1.91 1.13
N ALA A 106 17.12 -2.64 1.33
CA ALA A 106 17.09 -4.01 1.87
C ALA A 106 17.36 -5.09 0.82
#